data_AF-A0A662VFN1-F1
#
_entry.id   AF-A0A662VFN1-F1
#
_cell.length_a   1.000
_cell.length_b   1.000
_cell.length_c   1.000
_cell.angle_alpha   90.00
_cell.angle_beta   90.00
_cell.angle_gamma   90.00
#
_symmetry.space_group_name_H-M   'P 1'
#
loop_
_entity.id
_entity.type
_entity.pdbx_description
1 polymer ?
#
loop_
_entity_poly.entity_id
_entity_poly.type
_entity_poly.pdbx_seq_one_letter_code
_entity_poly.pdbx_strand_id
1 'polypeptide(L)'
;MQIPIGSFQLTQSEIIHKEIHRYMELTSQTICETARESLILFIKSLMKMIPHLPLIPSYRALELLIKKNVSGFKLARFIKDSYSVFEKEKLIVKEILLDYYEDVEIKGWKGVSLIFRVCSNDYRKLLEIWSKISKSKPEELRDLFVEVEPC
;
A
#
# COMPACT_ATOMS: atom_id res chain seq x y z
N MET A 1 11.59 38.62 20.38
CA MET A 1 12.11 37.96 19.16
C MET A 1 11.62 36.51 19.21
N GLN A 2 10.51 36.21 18.53
CA GLN A 2 9.93 34.87 18.48
C GLN A 2 10.49 34.14 17.26
N ILE A 3 11.14 33.00 17.49
CA ILE A 3 11.56 32.08 16.44
C ILE A 3 10.34 31.22 16.10
N PRO A 4 9.80 31.24 14.86
CA PRO A 4 8.76 30.31 14.51
C PRO A 4 9.41 28.93 14.33
N ILE A 5 9.04 27.99 15.19
CA ILE A 5 9.31 26.56 14.99
C ILE A 5 8.37 26.12 13.87
N GLY A 6 8.82 26.30 12.62
CA GLY A 6 8.17 25.73 11.46
C GLY A 6 8.30 24.21 11.55
N SER A 7 7.20 23.53 11.86
CA SER A 7 7.10 22.09 11.66
C SER A 7 7.25 21.81 10.16
N PHE A 8 8.42 21.35 9.74
CA PHE A 8 8.65 20.89 8.38
C PHE A 8 7.78 19.65 8.13
N GLN A 9 6.63 19.85 7.47
CA GLN A 9 5.86 18.75 6.90
C GLN A 9 6.56 18.36 5.59
N LEU A 10 7.16 17.17 5.58
CA LEU A 10 7.69 16.58 4.35
C LEU A 10 6.54 16.41 3.36
N THR A 11 6.76 16.80 2.11
CA THR A 11 5.85 16.50 1.02
C THR A 11 5.76 14.98 0.83
N GLN A 12 4.64 14.50 0.29
CA GLN A 12 4.46 13.08 0.00
C GLN A 12 5.57 12.52 -0.92
N SER A 13 6.08 13.34 -1.84
CA SER A 13 7.24 13.03 -2.69
C SER A 13 8.53 12.83 -1.89
N GLU A 14 8.76 13.64 -0.85
CA GLU A 14 9.92 13.55 0.03
C GLU A 14 9.83 12.39 1.01
N ILE A 15 8.62 12.04 1.47
CA ILE A 15 8.38 10.81 2.26
C ILE A 15 8.69 9.60 1.39
N ILE A 16 8.13 9.53 0.17
CA ILE A 16 8.39 8.45 -0.77
C ILE A 16 9.90 8.35 -1.09
N HIS A 17 10.58 9.47 -1.33
CA HIS A 17 12.02 9.47 -1.59
C HIS A 17 12.85 9.03 -0.37
N LYS A 18 12.52 9.48 0.84
CA LYS A 18 13.19 9.05 2.07
C LYS A 18 12.97 7.56 2.33
N GLU A 19 11.75 7.07 2.14
CA GLU A 19 11.46 5.64 2.23
C GLU A 19 12.26 4.88 1.17
N ILE A 20 12.24 5.29 -0.11
CA ILE A 20 13.05 4.68 -1.18
C ILE A 20 14.55 4.70 -0.85
N HIS A 21 15.09 5.79 -0.33
CA HIS A 21 16.50 5.91 0.03
C HIS A 21 16.85 5.00 1.22
N ARG A 22 16.04 5.03 2.29
CA ARG A 22 16.14 4.10 3.43
C ARG A 22 16.01 2.64 2.98
N TYR A 23 15.17 2.36 1.99
CA TYR A 23 15.03 1.06 1.34
C TYR A 23 16.30 0.66 0.57
N MET A 24 16.95 1.59 -0.13
CA MET A 24 18.20 1.31 -0.84
C MET A 24 19.38 1.05 0.11
N GLU A 25 19.38 1.63 1.31
CA GLU A 25 20.40 1.40 2.34
C GLU A 25 20.22 0.04 3.04
N LEU A 26 18.98 -0.32 3.43
CA LEU A 26 18.67 -1.59 4.11
C LEU A 26 18.89 -2.82 3.22
N THR A 27 18.76 -2.67 1.91
CA THR A 27 18.89 -3.77 0.95
C THR A 27 20.34 -4.09 0.57
N SER A 28 21.31 -3.24 0.96
CA SER A 28 22.72 -3.37 0.60
C SER A 28 23.45 -4.55 1.27
N GLN A 29 22.88 -5.17 2.29
CA GLN A 29 23.59 -6.17 3.11
C GLN A 29 23.14 -7.64 2.92
N THR A 30 22.05 -7.95 2.20
CA THR A 30 21.55 -9.35 2.20
C THR A 30 20.73 -9.85 1.01
N ILE A 31 20.49 -9.04 -0.03
CA ILE A 31 19.60 -9.42 -1.14
C ILE A 31 20.41 -9.65 -2.42
N CYS A 32 20.23 -10.81 -3.05
CA CYS A 32 20.77 -11.11 -4.36
C CYS A 32 20.35 -10.01 -5.37
N GLU A 33 21.29 -9.49 -6.15
CA GLU A 33 21.09 -8.34 -7.06
C GLU A 33 19.83 -8.50 -7.94
N THR A 34 19.54 -9.71 -8.41
CA THR A 34 18.35 -10.02 -9.22
C THR A 34 17.01 -9.81 -8.49
N ALA A 35 16.95 -10.13 -7.19
CA ALA A 35 15.75 -9.91 -6.38
C ALA A 35 15.53 -8.42 -6.11
N ARG A 36 16.61 -7.67 -5.93
CA ARG A 36 16.58 -6.20 -5.81
C ARG A 36 16.07 -5.54 -7.09
N GLU A 37 16.55 -5.97 -8.26
CA GLU A 37 16.08 -5.46 -9.55
C GLU A 37 14.59 -5.73 -9.77
N SER A 38 14.14 -6.96 -9.48
CA SER A 38 12.73 -7.34 -9.60
C SER A 38 11.83 -6.46 -8.72
N LEU A 39 12.25 -6.19 -7.48
CA LEU A 39 11.54 -5.30 -6.57
C LEU A 39 11.52 -3.85 -7.06
N ILE A 40 12.64 -3.32 -7.55
CA ILE A 40 12.71 -1.96 -8.09
C ILE A 40 11.77 -1.81 -9.28
N LEU A 41 11.75 -2.79 -10.19
CA LEU A 41 10.84 -2.79 -11.35
C LEU A 41 9.38 -2.85 -10.92
N PHE A 42 9.06 -3.66 -9.92
CA PHE A 42 7.72 -3.74 -9.35
C PHE A 42 7.27 -2.40 -8.77
N ILE A 43 8.08 -1.77 -7.92
CA ILE A 43 7.80 -0.46 -7.32
C ILE A 43 7.65 0.60 -8.40
N LYS A 44 8.54 0.66 -9.39
CA LYS A 44 8.44 1.61 -10.50
C LYS A 44 7.15 1.43 -11.29
N SER A 45 6.75 0.19 -11.58
CA SER A 45 5.50 -0.11 -12.28
C SER A 45 4.28 0.35 -11.48
N LEU A 46 4.28 0.08 -10.17
CA LEU A 46 3.23 0.47 -9.23
C LEU A 46 3.10 2.00 -9.16
N MET A 47 4.20 2.70 -8.86
CA MET A 47 4.20 4.15 -8.67
C MET A 47 3.89 4.92 -9.96
N LYS A 48 4.25 4.38 -11.14
CA LYS A 48 3.90 4.99 -12.43
C LYS A 48 2.38 5.02 -12.67
N MET A 49 1.65 4.03 -12.18
CA MET A 49 0.20 3.89 -12.42
C MET A 49 -0.66 4.69 -11.44
N ILE A 50 -0.14 4.94 -10.25
CA ILE A 50 -0.84 5.62 -9.15
C ILE A 50 0.04 6.71 -8.47
N PRO A 51 0.64 7.64 -9.24
CA PRO A 51 1.64 8.58 -8.71
C PRO A 51 1.09 9.59 -7.70
N HIS A 52 -0.23 9.78 -7.67
CA HIS A 52 -0.91 10.74 -6.79
C HIS A 52 -1.58 10.10 -5.58
N LEU A 53 -1.61 8.77 -5.50
CA LEU A 53 -2.26 8.10 -4.37
C LEU A 53 -1.33 8.09 -3.15
N PRO A 54 -1.87 8.24 -1.93
CA PRO A 54 -1.11 8.19 -0.69
C PRO A 54 -0.74 6.76 -0.30
N LEU A 55 -0.11 6.02 -1.23
CA LEU A 55 0.33 4.65 -1.03
C LEU A 55 1.64 4.61 -0.23
N ILE A 56 1.62 3.87 0.87
CA ILE A 56 2.77 3.58 1.72
C ILE A 56 2.99 2.06 1.70
N PRO A 57 3.94 1.56 0.89
CA PRO A 57 4.18 0.13 0.77
C PRO A 57 5.16 -0.41 1.82
N SER A 58 4.86 -1.57 2.39
CA SER A 58 5.79 -2.37 3.22
C SER A 58 6.71 -3.22 2.34
N TYR A 59 8.00 -3.23 2.65
CA TYR A 59 8.99 -4.05 1.96
C TYR A 59 8.64 -5.55 1.99
N ARG A 60 8.30 -6.07 3.16
CA ARG A 60 7.94 -7.49 3.34
C ARG A 60 6.68 -7.86 2.57
N ALA A 61 5.73 -6.92 2.47
CA ALA A 61 4.52 -7.11 1.68
C ALA A 61 4.87 -7.22 0.19
N LEU A 62 5.66 -6.28 -0.33
CA LEU A 62 6.10 -6.29 -1.73
C LEU A 62 6.89 -7.55 -2.09
N GLU A 63 7.82 -7.98 -1.23
CA GLU A 63 8.55 -9.24 -1.42
C GLU A 63 7.61 -10.44 -1.49
N LEU A 64 6.62 -10.51 -0.57
CA LEU A 64 5.67 -11.61 -0.55
C LEU A 64 4.81 -11.64 -1.81
N LEU A 65 4.35 -10.47 -2.28
CA LEU A 65 3.59 -10.36 -3.52
C LEU A 65 4.41 -10.80 -4.74
N ILE A 66 5.69 -10.41 -4.82
CA ILE A 66 6.60 -10.86 -5.88
C ILE A 66 6.78 -12.38 -5.82
N LYS A 67 7.02 -12.95 -4.63
CA LYS A 67 7.14 -14.41 -4.44
C LYS A 67 5.86 -15.16 -4.84
N LYS A 68 4.69 -14.53 -4.68
CA LYS A 68 3.38 -15.05 -5.12
C LYS A 68 3.09 -14.78 -6.61
N ASN A 69 4.06 -14.30 -7.38
CA ASN A 69 3.92 -13.94 -8.80
C ASN A 69 2.79 -12.93 -9.07
N VAL A 70 2.50 -12.06 -8.10
CA VAL A 70 1.54 -10.98 -8.29
C VAL A 70 2.12 -9.96 -9.26
N SER A 71 1.34 -9.55 -10.26
CA SER A 71 1.74 -8.50 -11.19
C SER A 71 1.55 -7.12 -10.55
N GLY A 72 2.62 -6.31 -10.50
CA GLY A 72 2.54 -4.92 -10.00
C GLY A 72 1.52 -4.07 -10.77
N PHE A 73 1.36 -4.33 -12.07
CA PHE A 73 0.34 -3.68 -12.89
C PHE A 73 -1.10 -4.04 -12.45
N LYS A 74 -1.37 -5.32 -12.17
CA LYS A 74 -2.69 -5.76 -11.70
C LYS A 74 -2.99 -5.19 -10.31
N LEU A 75 -2.00 -5.19 -9.42
CA LEU A 75 -2.13 -4.56 -8.10
C LEU A 75 -2.43 -3.06 -8.24
N ALA A 76 -1.67 -2.33 -9.06
CA ALA A 76 -1.87 -0.90 -9.24
C ALA A 76 -3.25 -0.58 -9.82
N ARG A 77 -3.71 -1.36 -10.81
CA ARG A 77 -5.06 -1.24 -11.38
C ARG A 77 -6.11 -1.47 -10.30
N PHE A 78 -5.99 -2.54 -9.52
CA PHE A 78 -6.93 -2.83 -8.44
C PHE A 78 -6.98 -1.71 -7.39
N ILE A 79 -5.83 -1.18 -6.96
CA ILE A 79 -5.77 -0.05 -6.02
C ILE A 79 -6.47 1.18 -6.60
N LYS A 80 -6.20 1.51 -7.87
CA LYS A 80 -6.81 2.66 -8.56
C LYS A 80 -8.33 2.51 -8.68
N ASP A 81 -8.80 1.34 -9.09
CA ASP A 81 -10.23 1.06 -9.24
C ASP A 81 -10.94 1.11 -7.88
N SER A 82 -10.32 0.57 -6.83
CA SER A 82 -10.79 0.65 -5.45
C SER A 82 -10.85 2.09 -4.95
N TYR A 83 -9.81 2.88 -5.21
CA TYR A 83 -9.75 4.30 -4.85
C TYR A 83 -10.93 5.09 -5.46
N SER A 84 -11.27 4.80 -6.73
CA SER A 84 -12.38 5.47 -7.42
C SER A 84 -13.75 5.22 -6.76
N VAL A 85 -13.91 4.13 -6.00
CA VAL A 85 -15.13 3.88 -5.23
C VAL A 85 -15.29 4.92 -4.13
N PHE A 86 -14.21 5.25 -3.42
CA PHE A 86 -14.22 6.29 -2.39
C PHE A 86 -14.49 7.68 -2.99
N GLU A 87 -13.89 7.99 -4.14
CA GLU A 87 -14.14 9.28 -4.83
C GLU A 87 -15.60 9.45 -5.21
N LYS A 88 -16.25 8.41 -5.78
CA LYS A 88 -17.67 8.43 -6.13
C LYS A 88 -18.57 8.64 -4.91
N GLU A 89 -18.17 8.06 -3.78
CA GLU A 89 -18.87 8.15 -2.50
C GLU A 89 -18.51 9.43 -1.71
N LYS A 90 -17.66 10.30 -2.29
CA LYS A 90 -17.17 11.56 -1.69
C LYS A 90 -16.47 11.34 -0.34
N LEU A 91 -15.73 10.25 -0.20
CA LEU A 91 -14.94 9.95 0.98
C LEU A 91 -13.47 10.30 0.75
N ILE A 92 -12.83 10.82 1.81
CA ILE A 92 -11.42 11.19 1.78
C ILE A 92 -10.59 10.01 2.27
N VAL A 93 -9.76 9.46 1.39
CA VAL A 93 -8.74 8.47 1.75
C VAL A 93 -7.49 9.22 2.20
N LYS A 94 -7.13 9.07 3.48
CA LYS A 94 -5.94 9.71 4.07
C LYS A 94 -4.66 9.00 3.63
N GLU A 95 -4.67 7.68 3.65
CA GLU A 95 -3.54 6.84 3.28
C GLU A 95 -4.01 5.47 2.80
N ILE A 96 -3.19 4.86 1.96
CA ILE A 96 -3.33 3.50 1.47
C ILE A 96 -2.09 2.74 1.95
N LEU A 97 -2.26 1.72 2.76
CA LEU A 97 -1.15 0.93 3.30
C LEU A 97 -1.12 -0.42 2.62
N LEU A 98 0.07 -0.89 2.29
CA LEU A 98 0.29 -2.27 1.88
C LEU A 98 1.15 -2.93 2.95
N ASP A 99 0.53 -3.67 3.87
CA ASP A 99 1.21 -4.17 5.06
C ASP A 99 1.41 -5.68 5.04
N TYR A 100 2.47 -6.14 5.70
CA TYR A 100 2.78 -7.56 5.86
C TYR A 100 2.24 -8.04 7.20
N TYR A 101 1.50 -9.15 7.17
CA TYR A 101 0.99 -9.78 8.38
C TYR A 101 1.43 -11.25 8.42
N GLU A 102 1.80 -11.70 9.62
CA GLU A 102 2.18 -13.09 9.90
C GLU A 102 1.43 -13.54 11.15
N ASP A 103 0.75 -14.67 11.04
CA ASP A 103 -0.01 -15.24 12.15
C ASP A 103 0.98 -15.96 13.08
N VAL A 104 1.03 -15.51 14.33
CA VAL A 104 1.95 -16.05 15.35
C VAL A 104 1.50 -17.42 15.87
N GLU A 105 0.22 -17.75 15.73
CA GLU A 105 -0.37 -19.01 16.15
C GLU A 105 -0.27 -20.06 15.02
N ILE A 106 -0.32 -19.63 13.76
CA ILE A 106 -0.23 -20.51 12.59
C ILE A 106 1.12 -20.37 11.88
N LYS A 107 2.07 -21.24 12.26
CA LYS A 107 3.43 -21.24 11.70
C LYS A 107 3.44 -21.24 10.17
N GLY A 108 4.07 -20.21 9.60
CA GLY A 108 4.28 -20.09 8.16
C GLY A 108 3.10 -19.48 7.40
N TRP A 109 2.02 -19.13 8.08
CA TRP A 109 0.93 -18.37 7.48
C TRP A 109 1.34 -16.90 7.37
N LYS A 110 1.34 -16.39 6.13
CA LYS A 110 1.80 -15.04 5.79
C LYS A 110 0.83 -14.40 4.80
N GLY A 111 0.46 -13.16 5.07
CA GLY A 111 -0.50 -12.39 4.31
C GLY A 111 0.00 -11.00 3.96
N VAL A 112 -0.73 -10.37 3.04
CA VAL A 112 -0.59 -8.95 2.75
C VAL A 112 -1.95 -8.30 2.90
N SER A 113 -2.02 -7.19 3.63
CA SER A 113 -3.20 -6.36 3.76
C SER A 113 -3.07 -5.09 2.93
N LEU A 114 -4.08 -4.78 2.12
CA LEU A 114 -4.28 -3.50 1.47
C LEU A 114 -5.31 -2.73 2.29
N ILE A 115 -4.85 -1.73 3.02
CA ILE A 115 -5.64 -0.98 3.99
C ILE A 115 -5.92 0.40 3.43
N PHE A 116 -7.20 0.76 3.32
CA PHE A 116 -7.63 2.12 3.02
C PHE A 116 -8.02 2.81 4.33
N ARG A 117 -7.26 3.82 4.76
CA ARG A 117 -7.61 4.67 5.90
C ARG A 117 -8.47 5.83 5.42
N VAL A 118 -9.72 5.85 5.84
CA VAL A 118 -10.76 6.72 5.29
C VAL A 118 -11.36 7.57 6.38
N CYS A 119 -11.39 8.89 6.17
CA CYS A 119 -11.87 9.81 7.20
C CYS A 119 -13.40 9.89 7.15
N SER A 120 -14.04 8.93 7.82
CA SER A 120 -15.48 8.84 7.97
C SER A 120 -15.83 8.17 9.30
N ASN A 121 -16.84 8.71 9.98
CA ASN A 121 -17.43 8.10 11.17
C ASN A 121 -18.62 7.18 10.83
N ASP A 122 -19.00 7.08 9.55
CA ASP A 122 -20.10 6.23 9.09
C ASP A 122 -19.60 4.81 8.82
N TYR A 123 -19.52 4.02 9.88
CA TYR A 123 -19.09 2.62 9.81
C TYR A 123 -19.94 1.77 8.85
N ARG A 124 -21.25 2.03 8.74
CA ARG A 124 -22.11 1.27 7.82
C ARG A 124 -21.67 1.52 6.39
N LYS A 125 -21.44 2.78 6.01
CA LYS A 125 -20.95 3.14 4.68
C LYS A 125 -19.56 2.56 4.41
N LEU A 126 -18.66 2.56 5.40
CA LEU A 126 -17.34 1.93 5.25
C LEU A 126 -17.45 0.42 4.99
N LEU A 127 -18.33 -0.29 5.69
CA LEU A 127 -18.58 -1.72 5.47
C LEU A 127 -19.17 -1.99 4.08
N GLU A 128 -20.08 -1.14 3.60
CA GLU A 128 -20.63 -1.26 2.25
C GLU A 128 -19.54 -1.10 1.17
N ILE A 129 -18.65 -0.12 1.34
CA ILE A 129 -17.54 0.10 0.42
C ILE A 129 -16.53 -1.05 0.48
N TRP A 130 -16.16 -1.50 1.68
CA TRP A 130 -15.33 -2.68 1.88
C TRP A 130 -15.91 -3.90 1.15
N SER A 131 -17.23 -4.12 1.26
CA SER A 131 -17.90 -5.24 0.56
C SER A 131 -17.82 -5.08 -0.95
N LYS A 132 -18.05 -3.87 -1.50
CA LYS A 132 -17.93 -3.58 -2.94
C LYS A 132 -16.51 -3.88 -3.43
N ILE A 133 -15.49 -3.36 -2.76
CA ILE A 133 -14.09 -3.53 -3.15
C ILE A 133 -13.68 -5.00 -3.06
N SER A 134 -14.00 -5.67 -1.95
CA SER A 134 -13.65 -7.07 -1.72
C SER A 134 -14.24 -8.01 -2.78
N LYS A 135 -15.47 -7.74 -3.25
CA LYS A 135 -16.11 -8.51 -4.32
C LYS A 135 -15.52 -8.24 -5.71
N SER A 136 -14.93 -7.08 -5.93
CA SER A 136 -14.23 -6.74 -7.19
C SER A 136 -12.79 -7.24 -7.24
N LYS A 137 -12.29 -7.87 -6.17
CA LYS A 137 -10.91 -8.34 -6.09
C LYS A 137 -10.68 -9.46 -7.12
N PRO A 138 -9.71 -9.30 -8.03
CA PRO A 138 -9.40 -10.34 -9.02
C PRO A 138 -8.81 -11.60 -8.34
N GLU A 139 -9.03 -12.77 -8.94
CA GLU A 139 -8.61 -14.07 -8.39
C GLU A 139 -7.09 -14.12 -8.14
N GLU A 140 -6.29 -13.47 -8.97
CA GLU A 140 -4.83 -13.42 -8.80
C GLU A 140 -4.40 -12.61 -7.56
N LEU A 141 -5.30 -11.83 -6.98
CA LEU A 141 -5.12 -11.11 -5.72
C LEU A 141 -5.89 -11.77 -4.56
N ARG A 142 -6.34 -13.02 -4.69
CA ARG A 142 -7.11 -13.69 -3.62
C ARG A 142 -6.43 -13.66 -2.25
N ASP A 143 -5.10 -13.75 -2.24
CA ASP A 143 -4.25 -13.76 -1.04
C ASP A 143 -3.99 -12.35 -0.46
N LEU A 144 -4.48 -11.30 -1.12
CA LEU A 144 -4.45 -9.92 -0.63
C LEU A 144 -5.71 -9.67 0.21
N PHE A 145 -5.53 -9.39 1.49
CA PHE A 145 -6.62 -8.96 2.36
C PHE A 145 -6.92 -7.49 2.08
N VAL A 146 -8.21 -7.12 2.04
CA VAL A 146 -8.63 -5.73 1.83
C VAL A 146 -9.30 -5.26 3.09
N GLU A 147 -8.88 -4.11 3.57
CA GLU A 147 -9.37 -3.48 4.78
C GLU A 147 -9.76 -2.03 4.49
N VAL A 148 -10.83 -1.58 5.14
CA VAL A 148 -11.27 -0.19 5.09
C VAL A 148 -11.48 0.24 6.54
N GLU A 149 -10.63 1.14 6.99
CA GLU A 149 -10.55 1.53 8.40
C GLU A 149 -10.81 3.03 8.53
N PRO A 150 -11.47 3.48 9.62
CA PRO A 150 -11.60 4.90 9.89
C PRO A 150 -10.22 5.55 10.18
N CYS A 151 -10.13 6.83 9.84
CA CYS A 151 -9.28 7.78 10.56
C CYS A 151 -9.88 7.99 11.97
#